data_AF-A0A943FZE7-F1
#
_entry.id   AF-A0A943FZE7-F1
#
_cell.length_a   1.000
_cell.length_b   1.000
_cell.length_c   1.000
_cell.angle_alpha   90.00
_cell.angle_beta   90.00
_cell.angle_gamma   90.00
#
_symmetry.space_group_name_H-M   'P 1'
#
loop_
_entity.id
_entity.type
_entity.pdbx_description
1 polymer ?
#
loop_
_entity_poly.entity_id
_entity_poly.type
_entity_poly.pdbx_seq_one_letter_code
_entity_poly.pdbx_strand_id
1 'polypeptide(L)' 'MTNEIIKVGTFFSGIGSPEKALERLKREGHIKDYKLEFLSEIDKNAIKSYCVIHNVEERLNLGSITDIKGQDLPYCDL' A
#
# COMPACT_ATOMS: atom_id res chain seq x y z
N MET A 1 -14.98 2.83 18.62
CA MET A 1 -14.10 2.34 17.55
C MET A 1 -14.40 3.18 16.32
N THR A 2 -13.42 3.97 15.84
CA THR A 2 -13.61 4.80 14.64
C THR A 2 -13.98 3.87 13.47
N ASN A 3 -15.06 4.22 12.78
CA ASN A 3 -15.77 3.33 11.86
C ASN A 3 -15.12 3.30 10.46
N GLU A 4 -13.85 3.71 10.38
CA GLU A 4 -13.21 4.23 9.17
C GLU A 4 -12.23 3.23 8.58
N ILE A 5 -12.21 3.19 7.26
CA ILE A 5 -11.27 2.42 6.46
C ILE A 5 -9.96 3.20 6.43
N ILE A 6 -8.85 2.59 6.86
CA ILE A 6 -7.54 3.23 6.88
C ILE A 6 -7.02 3.34 5.44
N LYS A 7 -6.75 4.54 4.94
CA LYS A 7 -6.10 4.75 3.65
C LYS A 7 -4.60 4.64 3.80
N VAL A 8 -3.95 3.83 2.96
CA VAL A 8 -2.54 3.46 3.13
C VAL A 8 -1.74 3.82 1.88
N GLY A 9 -0.62 4.49 2.07
CA GLY A 9 0.41 4.70 1.05
C GLY A 9 1.70 4.01 1.45
N THR A 10 2.26 3.16 0.58
CA THR A 10 3.44 2.35 0.95
C THR A 10 4.65 2.67 0.07
N PHE A 11 5.64 3.35 0.65
CA PHE A 11 6.95 3.53 0.02
C PHE A 11 7.87 2.35 0.29
N PHE A 12 8.81 2.11 -0.64
CA PHE A 12 9.76 0.99 -0.58
C PHE A 12 9.00 -0.33 -0.34
N SER A 13 7.91 -0.52 -1.09
CA SER A 13 6.88 -1.49 -0.72
C SER A 13 7.38 -2.94 -0.75
N GLY A 14 8.45 -3.23 -1.49
CA GLY A 14 8.92 -4.59 -1.70
C GLY A 14 7.77 -5.47 -2.17
N ILE A 15 7.55 -6.60 -1.50
CA ILE A 15 6.43 -7.51 -1.77
C ILE A 15 5.18 -7.26 -0.90
N GLY A 16 5.16 -6.16 -0.14
CA GLY A 16 4.02 -5.71 0.67
C GLY A 16 3.88 -6.41 2.01
N SER A 17 4.93 -6.35 2.83
CA SER A 17 4.86 -6.80 4.22
C SER A 17 3.92 -5.95 5.10
N PRO A 18 3.81 -4.61 4.93
CA PRO A 18 2.86 -3.81 5.71
C PRO A 18 1.40 -4.22 5.42
N GLU A 19 1.04 -4.48 4.17
CA GLU A 19 -0.31 -4.90 3.78
C GLU A 19 -0.66 -6.28 4.37
N LYS A 20 0.31 -7.21 4.44
CA LYS A 20 0.10 -8.48 5.15
C LYS A 20 -0.12 -8.28 6.65
N ALA A 21 0.56 -7.32 7.27
CA ALA A 21 0.34 -6.98 8.68
C ALA A 21 -1.06 -6.36 8.88
N LEU A 22 -1.48 -5.44 8.01
CA LEU A 22 -2.82 -4.83 8.07
C LEU A 22 -3.93 -5.85 7.82
N GLU A 23 -3.76 -6.76 6.87
CA GLU A 23 -4.71 -7.85 6.63
C GLU A 23 -4.84 -8.77 7.86
N ARG A 24 -3.72 -9.02 8.55
CA ARG A 24 -3.74 -9.76 9.81
C ARG A 24 -4.50 -9.00 10.90
N LEU A 25 -4.24 -7.70 11.07
CA LEU A 25 -4.94 -6.86 12.05
C LEU A 25 -6.45 -6.77 11.76
N LYS A 26 -6.84 -6.70 10.48
CA LYS A 26 -8.23 -6.78 10.03
C LYS A 26 -8.85 -8.11 10.44
N ARG A 27 -8.19 -9.22 10.12
CA ARG A 27 -8.67 -10.57 10.45
C ARG A 27 -8.79 -10.82 11.97
N GLU A 28 -7.90 -10.22 12.77
CA GLU A 28 -7.92 -10.31 14.24
C GLU A 28 -8.92 -9.32 14.88
N GLY A 29 -9.58 -8.47 14.09
CA GLY A 29 -10.59 -7.52 14.56
C GLY A 29 -10.01 -6.27 15.24
N HIS A 30 -8.71 -6.00 15.08
CA HIS A 30 -8.05 -4.81 15.60
C HIS A 30 -8.35 -3.56 14.78
N ILE A 31 -8.59 -3.73 13.47
CA ILE A 31 -9.05 -2.67 12.56
C ILE A 31 -10.25 -3.19 11.75
N LYS A 32 -11.09 -2.28 11.25
CA LYS A 32 -12.25 -2.64 10.43
C LYS A 32 -11.84 -3.04 9.01
N ASP A 33 -11.10 -2.17 8.34
CA ASP A 33 -10.55 -2.41 7.01
C ASP A 33 -9.42 -1.42 6.68
N TYR A 34 -8.70 -1.66 5.59
CA TYR A 34 -7.75 -0.73 5.00
C TYR A 34 -7.89 -0.70 3.47
N LYS A 35 -7.45 0.39 2.85
CA LYS A 35 -7.43 0.57 1.40
C LYS A 35 -6.06 1.10 0.98
N LEU A 36 -5.41 0.42 0.05
CA LEU A 36 -4.19 0.92 -0.59
C LEU A 36 -4.55 2.06 -1.56
N GLU A 37 -3.96 3.23 -1.35
CA GLU A 37 -4.08 4.38 -2.27
C GLU A 37 -2.93 4.40 -3.28
N PHE A 38 -1.71 4.05 -2.84
CA PHE A 38 -0.56 3.90 -3.73
C PHE A 38 0.51 2.99 -3.13
N LEU A 39 1.39 2.49 -4.01
CA LEU A 39 2.68 1.91 -3.63
C LEU A 39 3.82 2.64 -4.38
N SER A 40 5.04 2.54 -3.90
CA SER A 40 6.24 3.04 -4.58
C SER A 40 7.36 2.01 -4.46
N GLU A 41 7.74 1.43 -5.60
CA GLU A 41 8.80 0.44 -5.75
C GLU A 41 9.44 0.57 -7.13
N ILE A 42 10.74 0.28 -7.21
CA ILE A 42 11.54 0.31 -8.44
C ILE A 42 11.99 -1.08 -8.88
N ASP A 43 12.02 -2.06 -7.97
CA ASP A 43 12.35 -3.44 -8.31
C ASP A 43 11.17 -4.13 -9.03
N LYS A 44 11.39 -4.46 -10.31
CA LYS A 44 10.37 -5.08 -11.18
C LYS A 44 9.86 -6.43 -10.67
N ASN A 45 10.68 -7.20 -9.96
CA ASN A 45 10.27 -8.50 -9.45
C ASN A 45 9.44 -8.35 -8.17
N ALA A 46 9.78 -7.38 -7.32
CA ALA A 46 9.02 -7.00 -6.15
C ALA A 46 7.63 -6.47 -6.54
N ILE A 47 7.56 -5.56 -7.54
CA ILE A 47 6.29 -5.04 -8.07
C ILE A 47 5.37 -6.18 -8.54
N LYS A 48 5.88 -7.07 -9.40
CA LYS A 48 5.09 -8.21 -9.90
C LYS A 48 4.61 -9.11 -8.78
N SER A 49 5.49 -9.41 -7.82
CA SER A 49 5.15 -10.21 -6.65
C SER A 49 4.07 -9.54 -5.81
N TYR A 50 4.21 -8.23 -5.54
CA TYR A 50 3.24 -7.43 -4.80
C TYR A 50 1.87 -7.47 -5.46
N CYS A 51 1.80 -7.18 -6.78
CA CYS A 51 0.56 -7.16 -7.55
C CYS A 51 -0.19 -8.50 -7.45
N VAL A 52 0.53 -9.63 -7.57
CA VAL A 52 -0.07 -10.98 -7.47
C VAL A 52 -0.51 -11.29 -6.04
N ILE A 53 0.33 -11.00 -5.03
CA ILE A 53 0.08 -11.32 -3.62
C ILE A 53 -1.11 -10.56 -3.04
N HIS A 54 -1.35 -9.34 -3.51
CA HIS A 54 -2.35 -8.42 -2.97
C HIS A 54 -3.50 -8.12 -3.96
N ASN A 55 -3.49 -8.74 -5.14
CA ASN A 55 -4.47 -8.51 -6.21
C ASN A 55 -4.62 -7.02 -6.57
N VAL A 56 -3.47 -6.35 -6.74
CA VAL A 56 -3.35 -4.91 -7.02
C VAL A 56 -2.82 -4.70 -8.43
N GLU A 57 -3.36 -3.71 -9.13
CA GLU A 57 -2.88 -3.34 -10.45
C GLU A 57 -1.60 -2.51 -10.40
N GLU A 58 -0.64 -2.79 -11.29
CA GLU A 58 0.66 -2.10 -11.35
C GLU A 58 0.54 -0.58 -11.56
N ARG A 59 -0.59 -0.09 -12.12
CA ARG A 59 -0.86 1.35 -12.28
C ARG A 59 -0.91 2.14 -10.96
N LEU A 60 -1.05 1.46 -9.82
CA LEU A 60 -1.01 2.08 -8.50
C LEU A 60 0.43 2.31 -7.99
N ASN A 61 1.44 1.80 -8.70
CA ASN A 61 2.83 2.06 -8.39
C ASN A 61 3.27 3.44 -8.92
N LEU A 62 3.70 4.32 -8.02
CA LEU A 62 4.24 5.64 -8.34
C LEU A 62 5.70 5.60 -8.81
N GLY A 63 6.35 4.42 -8.75
CA GLY A 63 7.74 4.25 -9.20
C GLY A 63 8.75 4.79 -8.19
N SER A 64 9.81 5.43 -8.69
CA SER A 64 10.91 5.94 -7.85
C SER A 64 10.46 7.11 -6.99
N ILE A 65 10.71 7.02 -5.69
CA ILE A 65 10.43 8.11 -4.74
C ILE A 65 11.17 9.41 -5.08
N THR A 66 12.30 9.34 -5.80
CA THR A 66 13.06 10.51 -6.25
C THR A 66 12.30 11.40 -7.22
N ASP A 67 11.30 10.84 -7.89
CA ASP A 67 10.55 11.51 -8.95
C ASP A 67 9.19 12.01 -8.44
N ILE A 68 8.81 11.62 -7.21
CA ILE A 68 7.53 11.96 -6.58
C ILE A 68 7.62 13.30 -5.88
N LYS A 69 6.71 14.22 -6.21
CA LYS A 69 6.55 15.48 -5.47
C LYS A 69 5.49 15.31 -4.41
N GLY A 70 5.73 15.81 -3.20
CA GLY A 70 4.81 15.64 -2.07
C GLY A 70 3.39 16.18 -2.32
N GLN A 71 3.26 17.24 -3.12
CA GLN A 71 1.96 17.81 -3.52
C GLN A 71 1.13 16.90 -4.45
N ASP A 72 1.78 15.94 -5.13
CA ASP A 72 1.13 15.01 -6.07
C ASP A 72 0.76 13.69 -5.38
N LEU A 73 1.09 13.51 -4.10
CA LEU A 73 0.78 12.30 -3.34
C LEU A 73 -0.72 12.18 -3.07
N PRO A 74 -1.32 11.00 -3.32
CA PRO A 74 -2.65 10.70 -2.81
C PRO A 74 -2.70 10.82 -1.29
N TYR A 75 -3.82 11.31 -0.75
CA TYR A 75 -4.03 11.37 0.69
C TYR A 75 -4.08 9.95 1.29
N CYS A 76 -3.32 9.74 2.36
CA CYS A 76 -3.37 8.53 3.20
C CYS A 76 -3.42 8.89 4.69
N ASP A 77 -3.97 7.97 5.49
CA ASP A 77 -3.96 8.05 6.95
C ASP A 77 -2.68 7.41 7.53
N LEU A 78 -2.10 6.47 6.78
CA LEU A 78 -0.86 5.75 7.07
C LEU A 78 0.06 5.74 5.84
#